data_AF-A0A6I2I5X2-F1
#
_entry.id   AF-A0A6I2I5X2-F1
#
_cell.length_a   1.000
_cell.length_b   1.000
_cell.length_c   1.000
_cell.angle_alpha   90.00
_cell.angle_beta   90.00
_cell.angle_gamma   90.00
#
_symmetry.space_group_name_H-M   'P 1'
#
loop_
_entity.id
_entity.type
_entity.pdbx_description
1 polymer ?
#
loop_
_entity_poly.entity_id
_entity_poly.type
_entity_poly.pdbx_seq_one_letter_code
_entity_poly.pdbx_strand_id
1 'polypeptide(L)'
;MNSKPGKFVLLAIVLSAFYSFTASATEQGSQRRDARDTRQDTRQDARQDKRSCVVSNDQSNHDCRQDKHQSKQDGRQEARDIKY
;
A
#
# COMPACT_ATOMS: atom_id res chain seq x y z
N MET A 1 -33.10 41.62 7.78
CA MET A 1 -32.02 40.82 7.15
C MET A 1 -32.63 39.50 6.67
N ASN A 2 -32.84 39.33 5.36
CA ASN A 2 -33.40 38.10 4.80
C ASN A 2 -32.25 37.24 4.26
N SER A 3 -31.68 36.38 5.11
CA SER A 3 -30.78 35.32 4.69
C SER A 3 -31.57 34.32 3.83
N LYS A 4 -31.36 34.35 2.51
CA LYS A 4 -31.98 33.39 1.59
C LYS A 4 -31.50 31.97 1.96
N PRO A 5 -32.38 31.07 2.45
CA PRO A 5 -31.96 29.76 2.97
C PRO A 5 -31.26 28.90 1.92
N GLY A 6 -31.59 29.09 0.63
CA GLY A 6 -30.94 28.38 -0.48
C GLY A 6 -29.43 28.63 -0.61
N LYS A 7 -28.92 29.79 -0.20
CA LYS A 7 -27.47 30.05 -0.21
C LYS A 7 -26.72 29.25 0.86
N PHE A 8 -27.34 29.07 2.02
CA PHE A 8 -26.77 28.28 3.12
C PHE A 8 -26.83 26.78 2.84
N VAL A 9 -27.91 26.30 2.20
CA VAL A 9 -28.03 24.91 1.75
C VAL A 9 -26.98 24.57 0.68
N LEU A 10 -26.79 25.43 -0.33
CA LEU A 10 -25.76 25.23 -1.36
C LEU A 10 -24.34 25.23 -0.76
N LEU A 11 -24.05 26.15 0.17
CA LEU A 11 -22.76 26.20 0.85
C LEU A 11 -22.49 24.90 1.65
N ALA A 12 -23.50 24.39 2.36
CA ALA A 12 -23.38 23.15 3.12
C ALA A 12 -23.15 21.91 2.24
N ILE A 13 -23.80 21.85 1.06
CA ILE A 13 -23.57 20.77 0.07
C ILE A 13 -22.14 20.84 -0.47
N VAL A 14 -21.65 22.04 -0.82
CA VAL A 14 -20.27 22.21 -1.33
C VAL A 14 -19.24 21.82 -0.27
N LEU A 15 -19.42 22.25 0.99
CA LEU A 15 -18.54 21.90 2.09
C LEU A 15 -18.51 20.39 2.35
N SER A 16 -19.67 19.74 2.44
CA SER A 16 -19.75 18.29 2.68
C SER A 16 -19.13 17.47 1.54
N ALA A 17 -19.31 17.87 0.29
CA ALA A 17 -18.65 17.26 -0.86
C ALA A 17 -17.11 17.42 -0.79
N PHE A 18 -16.63 18.61 -0.40
CA PHE A 18 -15.19 18.87 -0.24
C PHE A 18 -14.56 17.99 0.85
N TYR A 19 -15.21 17.86 2.01
CA TYR A 19 -14.73 16.99 3.10
C TYR A 19 -14.69 15.51 2.70
N SER A 20 -15.70 15.04 1.96
CA SER A 20 -15.75 13.64 1.49
C SER A 20 -14.63 13.35 0.50
N PHE A 21 -14.31 14.31 -0.38
CA PHE A 21 -13.22 14.21 -1.34
C PHE A 21 -11.84 14.18 -0.66
N THR A 22 -11.59 15.06 0.32
CA THR A 22 -10.29 15.10 1.01
C THR A 22 -10.06 13.87 1.89
N ALA A 23 -11.11 13.33 2.51
CA ALA A 23 -11.04 12.08 3.27
C ALA A 23 -10.64 10.90 2.36
N SER A 24 -11.34 10.74 1.23
CA SER A 24 -11.06 9.68 0.25
C SER A 24 -9.64 9.79 -0.34
N ALA A 25 -9.17 11.02 -0.60
CA ALA A 25 -7.81 11.26 -1.09
C ALA A 25 -6.74 10.91 -0.05
N THR A 26 -7.01 11.13 1.24
CA THR A 26 -6.09 10.81 2.34
C THR A 26 -5.96 9.30 2.52
N GLU A 27 -7.09 8.58 2.53
CA GLU A 27 -7.14 7.12 2.63
C GLU A 27 -6.50 6.44 1.42
N GLN A 28 -6.82 6.92 0.21
CA GLN A 28 -6.12 6.47 -0.98
C GLN A 28 -4.61 6.74 -0.90
N GLY A 29 -4.21 7.87 -0.29
CA GLY A 29 -2.81 8.21 -0.04
C GLY A 29 -2.09 7.25 0.90
N SER A 30 -2.74 6.84 2.00
CA SER A 30 -2.17 5.89 2.97
C SER A 30 -2.00 4.51 2.36
N GLN A 31 -3.03 3.99 1.67
CA GLN A 31 -2.96 2.68 1.00
C GLN A 31 -1.81 2.61 -0.03
N ARG A 32 -1.51 3.72 -0.74
CA ARG A 32 -0.34 3.77 -1.65
C ARG A 32 0.99 3.63 -0.90
N ARG A 33 1.08 4.15 0.32
CA ARG A 33 2.28 4.05 1.17
C ARG A 33 2.40 2.64 1.68
N ASP A 34 1.33 2.08 2.24
CA ASP A 34 1.31 0.71 2.76
C ASP A 34 1.71 -0.30 1.68
N ALA A 35 1.13 -0.19 0.47
CA ALA A 35 1.52 -1.03 -0.66
C ALA A 35 2.98 -0.85 -1.11
N ARG A 36 3.59 0.32 -0.88
CA ARG A 36 5.03 0.51 -1.14
C ARG A 36 5.86 -0.12 -0.04
N ASP A 37 5.48 0.05 1.21
CA ASP A 37 6.21 -0.43 2.37
C ASP A 37 6.23 -1.97 2.36
N THR A 38 5.09 -2.64 2.14
CA THR A 38 5.03 -4.09 1.92
C THR A 38 6.03 -4.55 0.84
N ARG A 39 6.11 -3.85 -0.30
CA ARG A 39 7.06 -4.20 -1.36
C ARG A 39 8.52 -4.01 -0.93
N GLN A 40 8.83 -3.04 -0.09
CA GLN A 40 10.19 -2.78 0.36
C GLN A 40 10.61 -3.77 1.44
N ASP A 41 9.72 -4.06 2.39
CA ASP A 41 9.94 -5.01 3.47
C ASP A 41 10.17 -6.41 2.88
N THR A 42 9.26 -6.91 2.03
CA THR A 42 9.45 -8.20 1.37
C THR A 42 10.73 -8.24 0.52
N ARG A 43 11.17 -7.11 -0.07
CA ARG A 43 12.43 -7.06 -0.83
C ARG A 43 13.66 -7.14 0.08
N GLN A 44 13.58 -6.61 1.29
CA GLN A 44 14.65 -6.66 2.27
C GLN A 44 14.72 -8.07 2.86
N ASP A 45 13.59 -8.60 3.31
CA ASP A 45 13.47 -9.94 3.89
C ASP A 45 13.92 -11.01 2.89
N ALA A 46 13.41 -11.00 1.67
CA ALA A 46 13.81 -11.98 0.65
C ALA A 46 15.31 -11.89 0.27
N ARG A 47 15.99 -10.76 0.51
CA ARG A 47 17.46 -10.69 0.37
C ARG A 47 18.15 -11.30 1.57
N GLN A 48 17.65 -11.04 2.77
CA GLN A 48 18.19 -11.58 4.02
C GLN A 48 18.00 -13.09 4.09
N ASP A 49 16.82 -13.61 3.77
CA ASP A 49 16.52 -15.04 3.71
C ASP A 49 17.43 -15.75 2.73
N LYS A 50 17.63 -15.17 1.53
CA LYS A 50 18.56 -15.70 0.53
C LYS A 50 20.00 -15.73 1.01
N ARG A 51 20.42 -14.75 1.83
CA ARG A 51 21.75 -14.75 2.43
C ARG A 51 21.85 -15.83 3.50
N SER A 52 20.83 -15.94 4.35
CA SER A 52 20.74 -16.99 5.37
C SER A 52 20.85 -18.37 4.74
N CYS A 53 20.00 -18.67 3.75
CA CYS A 53 19.95 -19.91 2.98
C CYS A 53 21.32 -20.34 2.41
N VAL A 54 22.07 -19.39 1.86
CA VAL A 54 23.41 -19.67 1.31
C VAL A 54 24.44 -19.90 2.41
N VAL A 55 24.33 -19.20 3.55
CA VAL A 55 25.27 -19.31 4.68
C VAL A 55 25.02 -20.57 5.50
N SER A 56 23.76 -20.93 5.74
CA SER A 56 23.37 -22.18 6.39
C SER A 56 23.66 -23.40 5.52
N ASN A 57 23.84 -23.21 4.21
CA ASN A 57 24.04 -24.27 3.24
C ASN A 57 22.87 -25.28 3.23
N ASP A 58 21.65 -24.77 3.49
CA ASP A 58 20.43 -25.60 3.57
C ASP A 58 20.02 -26.18 2.21
N GLN A 59 20.32 -25.46 1.12
CA GLN A 59 19.99 -25.86 -0.26
C GLN A 59 20.95 -25.21 -1.27
N SER A 60 20.81 -25.57 -2.56
CA SER A 60 21.66 -25.04 -3.62
C SER A 60 21.44 -23.53 -3.81
N ASN A 61 22.45 -22.81 -4.33
CA ASN A 61 22.32 -21.38 -4.63
C ASN A 61 21.20 -21.10 -5.66
N HIS A 62 20.93 -22.06 -6.53
CA HIS A 62 19.85 -21.99 -7.51
C HIS A 62 18.50 -21.96 -6.78
N ASP A 63 18.29 -22.87 -5.85
CA ASP A 63 17.02 -23.00 -5.13
C ASP A 63 16.81 -21.80 -4.18
N CYS A 64 17.86 -21.36 -3.47
CA CYS A 64 17.80 -20.09 -2.70
C CYS A 64 17.44 -18.87 -3.56
N ARG A 65 17.78 -18.85 -4.86
CA ARG A 65 17.38 -17.77 -5.78
C ARG A 65 15.94 -17.90 -6.16
N GLN A 66 15.47 -19.12 -6.43
CA GLN A 66 14.09 -19.40 -6.78
C GLN A 66 13.14 -18.99 -5.65
N ASP A 67 13.46 -19.35 -4.40
CA ASP A 67 12.66 -18.95 -3.24
C ASP A 67 12.60 -17.43 -3.10
N LYS A 68 13.74 -16.75 -3.21
CA LYS A 68 13.78 -15.28 -3.24
C LYS A 68 12.93 -14.67 -4.36
N HIS A 69 12.86 -15.32 -5.52
CA HIS A 69 12.00 -14.88 -6.60
C HIS A 69 10.53 -15.08 -6.25
N GLN A 70 10.17 -16.21 -5.64
CA GLN A 70 8.82 -16.51 -5.18
C GLN A 70 8.36 -15.54 -4.09
N SER A 71 9.14 -15.33 -3.02
CA SER A 71 8.79 -14.38 -1.96
C SER A 71 8.54 -12.97 -2.50
N LYS A 72 9.31 -12.54 -3.51
CA LYS A 72 9.10 -11.24 -4.18
C LYS A 72 7.86 -11.20 -5.06
N GLN A 73 7.39 -12.33 -5.59
CA GLN A 73 6.11 -12.41 -6.29
C GLN A 73 4.97 -12.34 -5.29
N ASP A 74 5.07 -13.05 -4.16
CA ASP A 74 4.07 -13.06 -3.10
C ASP A 74 3.89 -11.65 -2.52
N GLY A 75 4.98 -10.97 -2.13
CA GLY A 75 4.87 -9.58 -1.64
C GLY A 75 4.40 -8.57 -2.70
N ARG A 76 4.58 -8.85 -4.01
CA ARG A 76 3.96 -8.04 -5.07
C ARG A 76 2.47 -8.28 -5.17
N GLN A 77 2.02 -9.50 -4.89
CA GLN A 77 0.61 -9.87 -4.87
C GLN A 77 -0.07 -9.27 -3.65
N GLU A 78 0.52 -9.43 -2.46
CA GLU A 78 0.04 -8.81 -1.22
C GLU A 78 -0.08 -7.28 -1.37
N ALA A 79 0.93 -6.63 -1.93
CA ALA A 79 0.88 -5.20 -2.21
C ALA A 79 -0.12 -4.78 -3.32
N ARG A 80 -0.71 -5.71 -4.07
CA ARG A 80 -1.85 -5.44 -4.97
C ARG A 80 -3.19 -5.63 -4.25
N ASP A 81 -3.21 -6.51 -3.26
CA ASP A 81 -4.37 -6.80 -2.43
C ASP A 81 -4.62 -5.67 -1.43
N ILE A 82 -3.58 -4.90 -1.08
CA ILE A 82 -3.72 -3.56 -0.49
C ILE A 82 -4.37 -2.63 -1.53
N LYS A 83 -5.70 -2.53 -1.51
CA LYS A 83 -6.46 -1.77 -2.51
C LYS A 83 -7.57 -0.90 -1.93
N TYR A 84 -7.65 0.27 -2.57
CA TYR A 84 -8.72 1.29 -2.64
C TYR A 84 -10.12 0.74 -2.82
#